data_AF-A0A560X347-F1
#
_entry.id   AF-A0A560X347-F1
#
_cell.length_a   1.000
_cell.length_b   1.000
_cell.length_c   1.000
_cell.angle_alpha   90.00
_cell.angle_beta   90.00
_cell.angle_gamma   90.00
#
_symmetry.space_group_name_H-M   'P 1'
#
loop_
_entity.id
_entity.type
_entity.pdbx_description
1 polymer ?
#
loop_
_entity_poly.entity_id
_entity_poly.type
_entity_poly.pdbx_seq_one_letter_code
_entity_poly.pdbx_strand_id
1 'polypeptide(L)' 'MNQGAFLMQGLANVNAEFSLTALAYNLRRAINILGIPALLRAVHA' A
#
# COMPACT_ATOMS: atom_id res chain seq x y z
N MET A 1 0.02 4.42 10.18
CA MET A 1 1.28 4.75 9.49
C MET A 1 1.88 5.92 10.27
N ASN A 2 3.10 5.79 10.79
CA ASN A 2 3.75 6.85 11.59
C ASN A 2 4.76 7.61 10.72
N GLN A 3 4.25 8.24 9.65
CA GLN A 3 5.06 8.85 8.58
C GLN A 3 5.23 10.34 8.86
N GLY A 4 5.87 10.66 10.00
CA GLY A 4 5.95 12.02 10.56
C GLY A 4 6.62 13.08 9.66
N ALA A 5 7.28 12.64 8.58
CA ALA A 5 7.70 13.46 7.46
C ALA A 5 7.82 12.59 6.20
N PHE A 6 7.73 13.22 5.02
CA PHE A 6 8.10 12.59 3.74
C PHE A 6 9.59 12.78 3.48
N LEU A 7 10.21 11.78 2.86
CA LEU A 7 11.63 11.81 2.47
C LEU A 7 11.85 12.63 1.20
N MET A 8 10.86 12.61 0.30
CA MET A 8 10.97 13.26 -1.00
C MET A 8 10.49 14.71 -0.97
N GLN A 9 11.12 15.54 -1.82
CA GLN A 9 10.71 16.93 -2.04
C GLN A 9 9.87 17.05 -3.32
N GLY A 10 8.81 17.87 -3.25
CA GLY A 10 7.91 18.16 -4.37
C GLY A 10 6.70 17.23 -4.44
N LEU A 11 5.54 17.78 -4.81
CA LEU A 11 4.24 17.09 -4.73
C LEU A 11 4.19 15.78 -5.53
N ALA A 12 4.77 15.75 -6.73
CA ALA A 12 4.80 14.54 -7.55
C ALA A 12 5.53 13.39 -6.84
N ASN A 13 6.69 13.68 -6.23
CA ASN A 13 7.51 12.68 -5.55
C ASN A 13 6.90 12.26 -4.21
N VAL A 14 6.36 13.23 -3.45
CA VAL A 14 5.64 12.96 -2.20
C VAL A 14 4.41 12.09 -2.45
N ASN A 15 3.65 12.35 -3.53
CA ASN A 15 2.52 11.51 -3.89
C ASN A 15 2.96 10.08 -4.18
N ALA A 16 4.06 9.89 -4.92
CA ALA A 16 4.60 8.56 -5.17
C ALA A 16 5.00 7.84 -3.86
N GLU A 17 5.73 8.53 -2.97
CA GLU A 17 6.14 7.99 -1.67
C GLU A 17 4.93 7.58 -0.81
N PHE A 18 3.94 8.47 -0.69
CA PHE A 18 2.72 8.23 0.05
C PHE A 18 1.94 7.04 -0.53
N SER A 19 1.67 7.06 -1.84
CA SER A 19 0.90 6.02 -2.51
C SER A 19 1.56 4.65 -2.40
N LEU A 20 2.89 4.57 -2.55
CA LEU A 20 3.61 3.31 -2.41
C LEU A 20 3.57 2.78 -0.98
N THR A 21 3.73 3.66 0.01
CA THR A 21 3.65 3.28 1.43
C THR A 21 2.25 2.77 1.77
N ALA A 22 1.21 3.47 1.30
CA ALA A 22 -0.18 3.08 1.52
C ALA A 22 -0.51 1.75 0.84
N LEU A 23 -0.03 1.55 -0.40
CA LEU A 23 -0.20 0.29 -1.13
C LEU A 23 0.46 -0.87 -0.39
N ALA A 24 1.72 -0.73 0.03
CA ALA A 24 2.43 -1.78 0.75
C ALA A 24 1.73 -2.13 2.08
N TYR A 25 1.29 -1.13 2.83
CA TYR A 25 0.52 -1.34 4.06
C TYR A 25 -0.79 -2.08 3.78
N ASN A 26 -1.56 -1.62 2.79
CA ASN A 26 -2.85 -2.19 2.44
C ASN A 26 -2.72 -3.63 1.92
N LEU A 27 -1.70 -3.94 1.11
CA LEU A 27 -1.43 -5.30 0.65
C LEU A 27 -1.14 -6.22 1.83
N ARG A 28 -0.23 -5.83 2.73
CA ARG A 28 0.07 -6.62 3.94
C ARG A 28 -1.17 -6.82 4.80
N ARG A 29 -1.98 -5.77 4.98
CA ARG A 29 -3.23 -5.83 5.73
C ARG A 29 -4.23 -6.78 5.06
N ALA A 30 -4.41 -6.69 3.75
CA ALA A 30 -5.33 -7.53 3.00
C ALA A 30 -4.92 -9.00 3.06
N ILE A 31 -3.62 -9.29 2.93
CA ILE A 31 -3.07 -10.64 3.10
C ILE A 31 -3.35 -11.17 4.51
N ASN A 32 -3.13 -10.37 5.55
CA ASN A 32 -3.33 -10.81 6.93
C ASN A 32 -4.82 -11.01 7.30
N ILE A 33 -5.73 -10.24 6.72
CA ILE A 33 -7.16 -10.31 7.03
C ILE A 33 -7.87 -11.38 6.17
N LEU A 34 -7.59 -11.42 4.87
CA LEU A 34 -8.32 -12.24 3.90
C LEU A 34 -7.56 -13.51 3.49
N GLY A 35 -6.24 -13.52 3.63
CA GLY A 35 -5.38 -14.58 3.13
C GLY A 35 -5.11 -14.51 1.62
N ILE A 36 -3.96 -15.05 1.21
CA ILE A 36 -3.54 -15.13 -0.20
C ILE A 36 -4.60 -15.80 -1.11
N PRO A 37 -5.25 -16.93 -0.73
CA PRO A 37 -6.20 -17.60 -1.63
C PRO A 37 -7.43 -16.75 -1.99
N ALA A 38 -7.94 -15.95 -1.04
CA ALA A 38 -9.08 -15.08 -1.31
C ALA A 38 -8.72 -13.94 -2.26
N LEU A 39 -7.51 -13.38 -2.11
CA LEU A 39 -7.00 -12.33 -3.01
C LEU A 39 -6.76 -12.86 -4.43
N LEU A 40 -6.18 -14.06 -4.58
CA LEU A 40 -5.97 -14.68 -5.90
C LEU A 40 -7.28 -14.96 -6.65
N ARG A 41 -8.35 -15.32 -5.92
CA ARG A 41 -9.69 -15.46 -6.51
C ARG A 41 -10.25 -14.11 -6.96
N ALA A 42 -10.05 -13.05 -6.17
CA ALA A 42 -10.55 -11.72 -6.51
C ALA A 42 -9.88 -11.12 -7.76
N VAL A 43 -8.63 -11.45 -8.04
CA VAL A 43 -7.90 -10.97 -9.23
C VAL A 43 -8.26 -11.75 -10.50
N HIS A 44 -8.77 -12.98 -10.37
CA HIS A 44 -9.22 -13.79 -11.50
C HIS A 44 -10.64 -13.45 -12.00
N ALA A 45 -11.40 -12.68 -11.21
CA ALA A 45 -12.78 -12.29 -11.53
C ALA A 45 -12.83 -11.07 -12.45
#